data_AF-A0A934BEK9-F1
#
_entry.id   AF-A0A934BEK9-F1
#
_cell.length_a   1.000
_cell.length_b   1.000
_cell.length_c   1.000
_cell.angle_alpha   90.00
_cell.angle_beta   90.00
_cell.angle_gamma   90.00
#
_symmetry.space_group_name_H-M   'P 1'
#
loop_
_entity.id
_entity.type
_entity.pdbx_description
1 polymer ?
#
loop_
_entity_poly.entity_id
_entity_poly.type
_entity_poly.pdbx_seq_one_letter_code
_entity_poly.pdbx_strand_id
1 'polypeptide(L)'
;MIELRQKVGGGRVQIYRRFLWSLYYICFLLTLTACGARIQEVRPDSTTSYQHFSEINGLRASADMFNDEARLNTYFGDNLLKKGVLPVYIVFENNRAKGGYVLLKEQSKFTTKVNSSIGSQDTSSTNVIGNNPADERSRSDAVATLAAAVPAALGEGATVFAGAPLVLGPAGFVVGTVIGVAISSYQANKERVFHNIEEKQMIEKAVYPGERHSGFIYFNIKEADVKNIEGIILTAKNLKNQELEQLFISLK
;
A
#
# COMPACT_ATOMS: atom_id res chain seq x y z
N MET A 1 -6.96 1.70 91.61
CA MET A 1 -7.53 1.85 90.25
C MET A 1 -6.49 2.61 89.44
N ILE A 2 -5.70 1.89 88.63
CA ILE A 2 -4.52 2.44 87.95
C ILE A 2 -4.91 2.72 86.50
N GLU A 3 -5.00 4.01 86.13
CA GLU A 3 -5.20 4.44 84.74
C GLU A 3 -3.85 4.46 84.02
N LEU A 4 -3.64 3.49 83.13
CA LEU A 4 -2.55 3.52 82.15
C LEU A 4 -2.99 4.33 80.93
N ARG A 5 -2.57 5.60 80.88
CA ARG A 5 -2.80 6.49 79.74
C ARG A 5 -1.77 6.21 78.63
N GLN A 6 -2.15 5.41 77.63
CA GLN A 6 -1.33 5.22 76.42
C GLN A 6 -1.29 6.50 75.58
N LYS A 7 -0.11 7.12 75.52
CA LYS A 7 0.20 8.26 74.65
C LYS A 7 0.55 7.74 73.25
N VAL A 8 -0.47 7.49 72.43
CA VAL A 8 -0.30 7.00 71.06
C VAL A 8 0.30 8.11 70.18
N GLY A 9 1.47 7.83 69.62
CA GLY A 9 2.31 8.79 68.89
C GLY A 9 1.72 9.25 67.55
N GLY A 10 1.21 10.49 67.52
CA GLY A 10 0.67 11.15 66.32
C GLY A 10 1.71 11.59 65.27
N GLY A 11 3.01 11.34 65.48
CA GLY A 11 4.08 11.78 64.56
C GLY A 11 4.13 11.01 63.25
N ARG A 12 3.69 9.74 63.21
CA ARG A 12 3.76 8.91 62.01
C ARG A 12 2.72 9.29 60.96
N VAL A 13 1.57 9.83 61.37
CA VAL A 13 0.46 10.16 60.46
C VAL A 13 0.77 11.37 59.57
N GLN A 14 1.59 12.32 60.03
CA GLN A 14 1.93 13.50 59.24
C GLN A 14 2.91 13.21 58.10
N ILE A 15 3.78 12.21 58.26
CA ILE A 15 4.76 11.84 57.24
C ILE A 15 4.06 11.23 56.03
N TYR A 16 3.12 10.29 56.24
CA TYR A 16 2.36 9.67 55.15
C TYR A 16 1.52 10.69 54.37
N ARG A 17 0.98 11.72 55.03
CA ARG A 17 0.21 12.77 54.36
C ARG A 17 1.07 13.58 53.40
N ARG A 18 2.32 13.89 53.74
CA ARG A 18 3.23 14.60 52.83
C ARG A 18 3.65 13.74 51.64
N PHE A 19 3.88 12.44 51.85
CA PHE A 19 4.19 11.52 50.76
C PHE A 19 3.01 11.32 49.79
N LEU A 20 1.77 11.23 50.30
CA LEU A 20 0.59 11.06 49.46
C LEU A 20 0.37 12.24 48.50
N TRP A 21 0.56 13.47 49.01
CA TRP A 21 0.41 14.69 48.20
C TRP A 21 1.54 14.83 47.17
N SER A 22 2.76 14.43 47.51
CA SER A 22 3.89 14.39 46.57
C SER A 22 3.65 13.39 45.44
N LEU A 23 3.20 12.16 45.78
CA LEU A 23 2.88 11.13 44.78
C LEU A 23 1.73 11.56 43.87
N TYR A 24 0.69 12.21 44.42
CA TYR A 24 -0.40 12.78 43.64
C TYR A 24 0.09 13.83 42.63
N TYR A 25 0.99 14.72 43.04
CA TYR A 25 1.59 15.72 42.15
C TYR A 25 2.44 15.10 41.04
N ILE A 26 3.21 14.05 41.35
CA ILE A 26 4.02 13.33 40.36
C ILE A 26 3.13 12.60 39.35
N CYS A 27 2.08 11.90 39.81
CA CYS A 27 1.10 11.28 38.91
C CYS A 27 0.38 12.32 38.04
N PHE A 28 0.01 13.47 38.60
CA PHE A 28 -0.61 14.56 37.85
C PHE A 28 0.33 15.12 36.77
N LEU A 29 1.60 15.35 37.10
CA LEU A 29 2.62 15.79 36.14
C LEU A 29 2.83 14.78 35.00
N LEU A 30 2.79 13.47 35.29
CA LEU A 30 2.91 12.42 34.27
C LEU A 30 1.72 12.35 33.31
N THR A 31 0.54 12.83 33.70
CA THR A 31 -0.64 12.85 32.81
C THR A 31 -0.61 14.00 31.80
N LEU A 32 0.23 15.02 31.99
CA LEU A 32 0.28 16.19 31.12
C LEU A 32 1.16 16.03 29.86
N THR A 33 1.96 14.97 29.75
CA THR A 33 2.91 14.79 28.62
C THR A 33 2.40 13.89 27.50
N ALA A 34 1.11 13.52 27.47
CA ALA A 34 0.53 12.76 26.36
C ALA A 34 0.24 13.67 25.15
N CYS A 35 1.28 14.26 24.55
CA CYS A 35 1.17 14.86 23.23
C CYS A 35 1.08 13.73 22.21
N GLY A 36 -0.13 13.22 21.99
CA GLY A 36 -0.40 12.26 20.91
C GLY A 36 -0.13 12.96 19.59
N ALA A 37 0.99 12.63 18.95
CA ALA A 37 1.24 13.00 17.56
C ALA A 37 0.10 12.37 16.74
N ARG A 38 -0.91 13.18 16.39
CA ARG A 38 -1.97 12.76 15.49
C ARG A 38 -1.31 12.55 14.12
N ILE A 39 -1.25 11.30 13.70
CA ILE A 39 -0.91 10.93 12.34
C ILE A 39 -1.94 11.67 11.46
N GLN A 40 -1.46 12.59 10.61
CA GLN A 40 -2.34 13.29 9.69
C GLN A 40 -2.87 12.27 8.70
N GLU A 41 -4.14 11.91 8.86
CA GLU A 41 -4.87 11.13 7.87
C GLU A 41 -5.07 12.03 6.64
N VAL A 42 -4.56 11.59 5.49
CA VAL A 42 -4.80 12.28 4.23
C VAL A 42 -6.27 12.13 3.91
N ARG A 43 -7.04 13.19 4.10
CA ARG A 43 -8.41 13.20 3.60
C ARG A 43 -8.33 13.26 2.08
N PRO A 44 -8.94 12.29 1.35
CA PRO A 44 -8.96 12.33 -0.10
C PRO A 44 -9.76 13.55 -0.56
N ASP A 45 -9.06 14.49 -1.20
CA ASP A 45 -9.71 15.62 -1.83
C ASP A 45 -10.49 15.18 -3.08
N SER A 46 -11.24 16.12 -3.68
CA SER A 46 -11.91 15.88 -4.95
C SER A 46 -10.93 15.40 -6.00
N THR A 47 -11.34 14.48 -6.87
CA THR A 47 -10.55 14.03 -8.03
C THR A 47 -10.08 15.20 -8.91
N THR A 48 -10.86 16.29 -8.95
CA THR A 48 -10.53 17.53 -9.70
C THR A 48 -9.44 18.39 -9.06
N SER A 49 -9.07 18.12 -7.81
CA SER A 49 -7.95 18.82 -7.14
C SER A 49 -6.59 18.30 -7.60
N TYR A 50 -6.56 17.11 -8.22
CA TYR A 50 -5.35 16.49 -8.73
C TYR A 50 -5.10 16.92 -10.17
N GLN A 51 -3.82 17.14 -10.50
CA GLN A 51 -3.41 17.58 -11.83
C GLN A 51 -3.74 16.55 -12.92
N HIS A 52 -3.68 15.25 -12.59
CA HIS A 52 -3.82 14.16 -13.55
C HIS A 52 -5.06 13.33 -13.23
N PHE A 53 -6.04 13.36 -14.13
CA PHE A 53 -7.26 12.56 -14.01
C PHE A 53 -7.77 12.08 -15.37
N SER A 54 -8.62 11.06 -15.32
CA SER A 54 -9.36 10.52 -16.46
C SER A 54 -10.79 10.28 -16.05
N GLU A 55 -11.71 10.45 -17.00
CA GLU A 55 -13.13 10.19 -16.79
C GLU A 55 -13.72 9.43 -17.97
N ILE A 56 -14.47 8.36 -17.68
CA ILE A 56 -15.20 7.57 -18.67
C ILE A 56 -16.61 7.34 -18.17
N ASN A 57 -17.59 7.91 -18.89
CA ASN A 57 -19.02 7.81 -18.59
C ASN A 57 -19.37 8.15 -17.13
N GLY A 58 -18.72 9.12 -16.48
CA GLY A 58 -18.96 9.47 -15.07
C GLY A 58 -18.22 8.60 -14.04
N LEU A 59 -17.40 7.65 -14.48
CA LEU A 59 -16.39 7.02 -13.63
C LEU A 59 -15.11 7.82 -13.74
N ARG A 60 -14.60 8.35 -12.63
CA ARG A 60 -13.44 9.24 -12.63
C ARG A 60 -12.34 8.68 -11.75
N ALA A 61 -11.10 8.78 -12.23
CA ALA A 61 -9.92 8.41 -11.47
C ALA A 61 -8.85 9.48 -11.60
N SER A 62 -8.17 9.80 -10.51
CA SER A 62 -6.95 10.61 -10.50
C SER A 62 -5.78 9.82 -9.92
N ALA A 63 -4.58 10.22 -10.31
CA ALA A 63 -3.34 9.59 -9.86
C ALA A 63 -2.29 10.65 -9.51
N ASP A 64 -1.60 10.43 -8.40
CA ASP A 64 -0.49 11.27 -7.94
C ASP A 64 0.72 10.38 -7.58
N MET A 65 1.79 10.55 -8.34
CA MET A 65 3.03 9.79 -8.16
C MET A 65 3.88 10.36 -7.02
N PHE A 66 4.29 9.50 -6.10
CA PHE A 66 5.25 9.87 -5.06
C PHE A 66 6.66 9.62 -5.58
N ASN A 67 7.14 10.54 -6.42
CA ASN A 67 8.48 10.50 -7.02
C ASN A 67 9.51 11.44 -6.34
N ASP A 68 9.08 12.23 -5.36
CA ASP A 68 9.93 13.14 -4.59
C ASP A 68 10.41 12.49 -3.28
N GLU A 69 11.71 12.57 -3.01
CA GLU A 69 12.34 11.96 -1.83
C GLU A 69 11.82 12.58 -0.53
N ALA A 70 11.58 13.89 -0.48
CA ALA A 70 11.07 14.54 0.72
C ALA A 70 9.65 14.05 1.02
N ARG A 71 8.77 13.99 0.01
CA ARG A 71 7.40 13.48 0.14
C ARG A 71 7.39 12.03 0.61
N LEU A 72 8.26 11.18 0.06
CA LEU A 72 8.37 9.77 0.48
C LEU A 72 8.80 9.64 1.94
N ASN A 73 9.84 10.35 2.35
CA ASN A 73 10.32 10.34 3.73
C ASN A 73 9.26 10.86 4.71
N THR A 74 8.52 11.91 4.34
CA THR A 74 7.43 12.43 5.18
C THR A 74 6.28 11.42 5.32
N TYR A 75 5.87 10.76 4.23
CA TYR A 75 4.68 9.92 4.24
C TYR A 75 4.90 8.46 4.67
N PHE A 76 6.06 7.91 4.33
CA PHE A 76 6.40 6.51 4.56
C PHE A 76 7.52 6.33 5.59
N GLY A 77 8.22 7.42 5.96
CA GLY A 77 9.38 7.38 6.84
C GLY A 77 10.64 6.84 6.15
N ASP A 78 10.60 6.65 4.83
CA ASP A 78 11.69 6.06 4.05
C ASP A 78 11.56 6.40 2.55
N ASN A 79 12.66 6.27 1.81
CA ASN A 79 12.69 6.44 0.37
C ASN A 79 12.39 5.11 -0.33
N LEU A 80 11.14 4.93 -0.73
CA LEU A 80 10.68 3.70 -1.40
C LEU A 80 11.25 3.53 -2.82
N LEU A 81 11.61 4.62 -3.51
CA LEU A 81 12.18 4.56 -4.87
C LEU A 81 13.57 3.95 -4.88
N LYS A 82 14.40 4.29 -3.88
CA LYS A 82 15.71 3.66 -3.68
C LYS A 82 15.60 2.16 -3.43
N LYS A 83 14.41 1.69 -3.03
CA LYS A 83 14.06 0.27 -2.84
C LYS A 83 13.37 -0.36 -4.04
N GLY A 84 13.27 0.36 -5.16
CA GLY A 84 12.63 -0.11 -6.39
C GLY A 84 11.10 -0.10 -6.34
N VAL A 85 10.50 0.67 -5.44
CA VAL A 85 9.04 0.75 -5.27
C VAL A 85 8.57 2.18 -5.52
N LEU A 86 7.68 2.37 -6.49
CA LEU A 86 6.98 3.63 -6.74
C LEU A 86 5.57 3.56 -6.15
N PRO A 87 5.27 4.34 -5.09
CA PRO A 87 3.91 4.51 -4.61
C PRO A 87 3.17 5.51 -5.50
N VAL A 88 1.96 5.15 -5.89
CA VAL A 88 1.04 6.06 -6.56
C VAL A 88 -0.26 6.11 -5.82
N TYR A 89 -0.62 7.31 -5.41
CA TYR A 89 -1.88 7.57 -4.74
C TYR A 89 -2.97 7.70 -5.78
N ILE A 90 -4.00 6.86 -5.66
CA ILE A 90 -5.14 6.81 -6.55
C ILE A 90 -6.36 7.31 -5.81
N VAL A 91 -7.15 8.16 -6.46
CA VAL A 91 -8.50 8.53 -6.03
C VAL A 91 -9.47 8.10 -7.12
N PHE A 92 -10.44 7.29 -6.74
CA PHE A 92 -11.42 6.68 -7.64
C PHE A 92 -12.82 7.08 -7.19
N GLU A 93 -13.60 7.67 -8.09
CA GLU A 93 -14.90 8.28 -7.80
C GLU A 93 -15.94 7.83 -8.81
N ASN A 94 -17.12 7.46 -8.33
CA ASN A 94 -18.22 7.02 -9.16
C ASN A 94 -19.33 8.07 -9.19
N ASN A 95 -19.32 8.92 -10.20
CA ASN A 95 -20.34 9.95 -10.42
C ASN A 95 -21.53 9.45 -11.27
N ARG A 96 -21.62 8.15 -11.57
CA ARG A 96 -22.77 7.59 -12.29
C ARG A 96 -23.98 7.52 -11.38
N ALA A 97 -25.17 7.67 -11.97
CA ALA A 97 -26.42 7.51 -11.23
C ALA A 97 -26.70 6.05 -10.81
N LYS A 98 -26.08 5.05 -11.47
CA LYS A 98 -26.33 3.62 -11.24
C LYS A 98 -25.08 2.77 -11.46
N GLY A 99 -25.03 1.64 -10.75
CA GLY A 99 -23.96 0.65 -10.85
C GLY A 99 -22.80 0.92 -9.89
N GLY A 100 -22.26 -0.14 -9.30
CA GLY A 100 -21.04 -0.08 -8.49
C GLY A 100 -19.84 -0.57 -9.28
N TYR A 101 -18.66 -0.06 -8.95
CA TYR A 101 -17.40 -0.46 -9.57
C TYR A 101 -16.41 -0.92 -8.52
N VAL A 102 -15.60 -1.91 -8.84
CA VAL A 102 -14.43 -2.28 -8.04
C VAL A 102 -13.19 -1.96 -8.86
N LEU A 103 -12.25 -1.22 -8.27
CA LEU A 103 -10.94 -1.03 -8.88
C LEU A 103 -10.12 -2.30 -8.70
N LEU A 104 -9.67 -2.89 -9.80
CA LEU A 104 -8.82 -4.08 -9.80
C LEU A 104 -7.36 -3.62 -9.78
N LYS A 105 -6.79 -3.51 -8.57
CA LYS A 105 -5.46 -2.94 -8.42
C LYS A 105 -4.42 -3.80 -9.13
N GLU A 106 -4.53 -5.12 -9.05
CA GLU A 106 -3.59 -6.07 -9.67
C GLU A 106 -3.61 -6.06 -11.21
N GLN A 107 -4.68 -5.51 -11.82
CA GLN A 107 -4.81 -5.35 -13.27
C GLN A 107 -4.41 -3.96 -13.76
N SER A 108 -4.05 -3.06 -12.85
CA SER A 108 -3.57 -1.73 -13.19
C SER A 108 -2.13 -1.78 -13.69
N LYS A 109 -1.74 -0.89 -14.59
CA LYS A 109 -0.46 -0.95 -15.31
C LYS A 109 0.06 0.45 -15.58
N PHE A 110 1.38 0.63 -15.66
CA PHE A 110 1.95 1.86 -16.25
C PHE A 110 2.28 1.67 -17.72
N THR A 111 2.23 2.77 -18.45
CA THR A 111 2.87 2.90 -19.75
C THR A 111 4.13 3.76 -19.64
N THR A 112 5.16 3.41 -20.39
CA THR A 112 6.41 4.17 -20.49
C THR A 112 6.63 4.63 -21.92
N LYS A 113 7.42 5.69 -22.09
CA LYS A 113 8.02 6.07 -23.37
C LYS A 113 8.97 4.97 -23.79
N VAL A 114 8.45 3.94 -24.44
CA VAL A 114 9.31 2.99 -25.14
C VAL A 114 9.70 3.68 -26.44
N ASN A 115 10.91 4.25 -26.49
CA ASN A 115 11.61 4.36 -27.76
C ASN A 115 11.71 2.93 -28.27
N SER A 116 11.04 2.63 -29.39
CA SER A 116 10.91 1.28 -29.96
C SER A 116 12.28 0.67 -30.34
N SER A 117 13.05 0.23 -29.35
CA SER A 117 14.27 -0.55 -29.48
C SER A 117 14.86 -0.78 -28.08
N ILE A 118 14.42 -1.82 -27.37
CA ILE A 118 15.23 -2.66 -26.47
C ILE A 118 14.31 -3.81 -26.03
N GLY A 119 14.75 -5.02 -26.35
CA GLY A 119 13.96 -6.23 -26.36
C GLY A 119 13.55 -6.78 -25.00
N SER A 120 12.63 -7.73 -25.08
CA SER A 120 12.21 -8.64 -24.05
C SER A 120 13.39 -9.27 -23.28
N GLN A 121 13.43 -9.05 -21.97
CA GLN A 121 14.05 -9.84 -20.87
C GLN A 121 13.88 -8.96 -19.61
N ASP A 122 13.23 -9.30 -18.50
CA ASP A 122 12.94 -10.58 -17.88
C ASP A 122 11.62 -10.51 -17.10
N THR A 123 10.63 -11.31 -17.49
CA THR A 123 9.63 -11.83 -16.56
C THR A 123 10.18 -13.09 -15.92
N SER A 124 10.87 -12.94 -14.79
CA SER A 124 11.10 -13.99 -13.79
C SER A 124 11.67 -13.35 -12.53
N SER A 125 10.80 -12.97 -11.61
CA SER A 125 11.16 -12.75 -10.20
C SER A 125 10.03 -13.27 -9.31
N THR A 126 9.65 -14.52 -9.55
CA THR A 126 9.15 -15.39 -8.49
C THR A 126 10.41 -16.00 -7.85
N ASN A 127 10.90 -15.43 -6.75
CA ASN A 127 11.95 -16.07 -5.96
C ASN A 127 11.33 -16.67 -4.70
N VAL A 128 10.72 -17.84 -4.90
CA VAL A 128 10.47 -18.85 -3.87
C VAL A 128 11.64 -19.83 -3.97
N ILE A 129 12.70 -19.65 -3.20
CA ILE A 129 13.74 -20.66 -2.92
C ILE A 129 14.23 -20.31 -1.50
N GLY A 130 14.02 -21.10 -0.43
CA GLY A 130 14.03 -22.56 -0.38
C GLY A 130 15.42 -22.98 0.07
N ASN A 131 15.73 -22.81 1.36
CA ASN A 131 16.97 -23.28 1.95
C ASN A 131 17.01 -24.81 1.88
N ASN A 132 17.87 -25.38 1.04
CA ASN A 132 18.77 -26.48 1.40
C ASN A 132 19.75 -26.78 0.24
N PRO A 133 21.03 -27.07 0.54
CA PRO A 133 22.05 -27.33 -0.47
C PRO A 133 22.14 -28.82 -0.85
N ALA A 134 22.76 -29.05 -2.00
CA ALA A 134 23.23 -30.33 -2.55
C ALA A 134 22.16 -31.25 -3.18
N ASP A 135 21.98 -31.16 -4.49
CA ASP A 135 22.62 -32.13 -5.38
C ASP A 135 22.38 -31.83 -6.87
N GLU A 136 23.42 -32.12 -7.63
CA GLU A 136 23.67 -31.79 -9.03
C GLU A 136 23.32 -32.99 -9.93
N ARG A 137 22.44 -32.85 -10.93
CA ARG A 137 22.53 -33.54 -12.24
C ARG A 137 21.44 -33.19 -13.26
N SER A 138 21.90 -33.11 -14.50
CA SER A 138 21.23 -32.84 -15.77
C SER A 138 20.00 -33.69 -16.10
N ARG A 139 19.01 -33.12 -16.80
CA ARG A 139 18.73 -33.38 -18.25
C ARG A 139 17.48 -32.64 -18.77
N SER A 140 17.54 -32.47 -20.08
CA SER A 140 16.68 -31.88 -21.11
C SER A 140 15.18 -32.24 -21.12
N ASP A 141 14.44 -31.34 -21.80
CA ASP A 141 13.19 -31.54 -22.55
C ASP A 141 11.90 -31.86 -21.79
N ALA A 142 11.16 -30.80 -21.48
CA ALA A 142 9.70 -30.77 -21.66
C ALA A 142 9.25 -29.31 -21.83
N VAL A 143 8.95 -28.90 -23.06
CA VAL A 143 8.15 -27.70 -23.34
C VAL A 143 6.74 -28.00 -22.83
N ALA A 144 6.46 -27.57 -21.61
CA ALA A 144 5.12 -27.57 -21.05
C ALA A 144 4.36 -26.36 -21.61
N THR A 145 3.51 -26.61 -22.61
CA THR A 145 2.43 -25.71 -23.00
C THR A 145 1.52 -25.49 -21.79
N LEU A 146 1.71 -24.38 -21.07
CA LEU A 146 0.84 -23.95 -19.97
C LEU A 146 -0.46 -23.42 -20.55
N ALA A 147 -1.36 -24.34 -20.90
CA ALA A 147 -2.80 -24.09 -20.87
C ALA A 147 -3.29 -24.50 -19.47
N ALA A 148 -3.66 -23.54 -18.63
CA ALA A 148 -4.46 -23.80 -17.42
C ALA A 148 -4.91 -22.45 -16.84
N ALA A 149 -6.21 -22.14 -16.89
CA ALA A 149 -7.23 -22.59 -15.93
C ALA A 149 -7.33 -21.61 -14.75
N VAL A 150 -8.42 -20.85 -14.75
CA VAL A 150 -8.87 -20.02 -13.63
C VAL A 150 -9.45 -20.96 -12.56
N PRO A 151 -8.91 -21.02 -11.33
CA PRO A 151 -9.61 -21.65 -10.23
C PRO A 151 -10.35 -20.57 -9.43
N ALA A 152 -11.68 -20.70 -9.38
CA ALA A 152 -12.48 -20.15 -8.31
C ALA A 152 -12.19 -20.96 -7.03
N ALA A 153 -11.63 -20.34 -5.99
CA ALA A 153 -11.73 -20.86 -4.62
C ALA A 153 -11.45 -19.75 -3.60
N LEU A 154 -12.43 -19.55 -2.73
CA LEU A 154 -12.38 -18.76 -1.50
C LEU A 154 -11.58 -19.54 -0.45
N GLY A 155 -10.65 -18.88 0.23
CA GLY A 155 -9.93 -19.42 1.40
C GLY A 155 -8.94 -18.40 1.96
N GLU A 156 -9.10 -18.06 3.23
CA GLU A 156 -8.25 -17.11 3.95
C GLU A 156 -6.82 -17.67 4.09
N GLY A 157 -5.85 -16.92 3.54
CA GLY A 157 -4.44 -17.28 3.58
C GLY A 157 -3.74 -16.77 2.33
N ALA A 158 -3.22 -15.54 2.41
CA ALA A 158 -2.35 -14.85 1.46
C ALA A 158 -1.99 -15.63 0.17
N THR A 159 -2.81 -15.47 -0.88
CA THR A 159 -2.48 -15.94 -2.22
C THR A 159 -1.74 -14.84 -2.97
N VAL A 160 -0.48 -15.11 -3.31
CA VAL A 160 0.30 -14.29 -4.26
C VAL A 160 -0.27 -14.55 -5.65
N PHE A 161 -1.02 -13.60 -6.19
CA PHE A 161 -1.45 -13.63 -7.58
C PHE A 161 -0.25 -13.30 -8.48
N ALA A 162 0.44 -14.33 -8.96
CA ALA A 162 1.38 -14.20 -10.07
C ALA A 162 0.57 -14.01 -11.38
N GLY A 163 0.19 -12.77 -11.68
CA GLY A 163 -0.43 -12.43 -12.96
C GLY A 163 0.53 -12.70 -14.11
N ALA A 164 0.12 -13.54 -15.07
CA ALA A 164 0.88 -13.80 -16.28
C ALA A 164 1.17 -12.51 -17.07
N PRO A 165 2.36 -12.35 -17.68
CA PRO A 165 2.62 -11.21 -18.57
C PRO A 165 1.69 -11.26 -19.78
N LEU A 166 0.86 -10.23 -19.92
CA LEU A 166 -0.01 -10.07 -21.10
C LEU A 166 0.78 -9.52 -22.28
N VAL A 167 0.54 -10.17 -23.41
CA VAL A 167 1.10 -10.01 -24.76
C VAL A 167 1.14 -8.57 -25.26
N LEU A 168 2.25 -8.22 -25.92
CA LEU A 168 2.50 -7.01 -26.71
C LEU A 168 1.37 -6.78 -27.74
N GLY A 169 0.64 -5.67 -27.60
CA GLY A 169 -0.18 -5.14 -28.69
C GLY A 169 0.70 -4.60 -29.83
N PRO A 170 0.17 -4.43 -31.05
CA PRO A 170 0.92 -4.03 -32.25
C PRO A 170 1.57 -2.63 -32.20
N ALA A 171 1.44 -1.90 -31.09
CA ALA A 171 1.94 -0.53 -30.92
C ALA A 171 3.17 -0.41 -29.96
N GLY A 172 3.81 -1.51 -29.56
CA GLY A 172 5.13 -1.45 -28.90
C GLY A 172 5.16 -0.97 -27.45
N PHE A 173 4.04 -1.03 -26.73
CA PHE A 173 3.98 -0.67 -25.30
C PHE A 173 4.53 -1.79 -24.41
N VAL A 174 5.48 -1.45 -23.52
CA VAL A 174 5.92 -2.32 -22.41
C VAL A 174 5.02 -2.04 -21.21
N VAL A 175 4.49 -3.11 -20.63
CA VAL A 175 3.44 -3.06 -19.60
C VAL A 175 4.03 -3.47 -18.25
N GLY A 176 4.09 -2.53 -17.30
CA GLY A 176 4.53 -2.82 -15.92
C GLY A 176 3.48 -3.59 -15.11
N THR A 177 3.90 -4.57 -14.31
CA THR A 177 3.02 -5.39 -13.44
C THR A 177 2.83 -4.74 -12.06
N VAL A 178 1.63 -4.81 -11.50
CA VAL A 178 1.36 -4.47 -10.09
C VAL A 178 1.86 -5.58 -9.18
N ILE A 179 2.46 -5.22 -8.04
CA ILE A 179 2.90 -6.18 -7.04
C ILE A 179 1.84 -6.31 -5.95
N GLY A 180 1.23 -7.48 -5.82
CA GLY A 180 0.67 -7.94 -4.55
C GLY A 180 1.82 -8.06 -3.54
N VAL A 181 1.82 -7.22 -2.50
CA VAL A 181 2.97 -6.95 -1.60
C VAL A 181 3.65 -8.23 -1.08
N ALA A 182 4.83 -8.56 -1.63
CA ALA A 182 5.76 -9.56 -1.09
C ALA A 182 7.20 -9.01 -1.11
N ILE A 183 7.54 -8.10 -0.17
CA ILE A 183 8.85 -7.43 -0.13
C ILE A 183 9.85 -8.26 0.71
N SER A 184 10.28 -9.41 0.21
CA SER A 184 10.98 -10.42 1.04
C SER A 184 12.43 -10.11 1.46
N SER A 185 13.09 -9.00 1.07
CA SER A 185 14.56 -8.92 1.10
C SER A 185 15.29 -7.80 1.91
N TYR A 186 14.72 -7.19 2.96
CA TYR A 186 15.44 -6.16 3.77
C TYR A 186 15.26 -6.29 5.30
N GLN A 187 16.28 -6.61 6.10
CA GLN A 187 16.12 -7.28 7.43
C GLN A 187 16.15 -6.42 8.72
N ALA A 188 15.80 -5.13 8.76
CA ALA A 188 15.73 -4.42 10.06
C ALA A 188 14.67 -3.31 10.22
N ASN A 189 14.40 -2.53 9.16
CA ASN A 189 13.31 -1.53 9.15
C ASN A 189 12.02 -2.06 8.51
N LYS A 190 11.92 -3.38 8.34
CA LYS A 190 10.86 -4.03 7.57
C LYS A 190 9.49 -3.80 8.16
N GLU A 191 9.33 -4.04 9.47
CA GLU A 191 8.01 -4.05 10.10
C GLU A 191 7.31 -2.70 10.01
N ARG A 192 8.03 -1.59 10.26
CA ARG A 192 7.45 -0.25 10.20
C ARG A 192 7.06 0.16 8.77
N VAL A 193 7.93 -0.15 7.81
CA VAL A 193 7.67 0.16 6.39
C VAL A 193 6.54 -0.72 5.86
N PHE A 194 6.51 -2.00 6.22
CA PHE A 194 5.44 -2.91 5.83
C PHE A 194 4.09 -2.54 6.40
N HIS A 195 4.04 -2.23 7.69
CA HIS A 195 2.80 -1.81 8.34
C HIS A 195 2.25 -0.53 7.67
N ASN A 196 3.12 0.45 7.41
CA ASN A 196 2.74 1.65 6.67
C ASN A 196 2.26 1.35 5.24
N ILE A 197 2.90 0.42 4.54
CA ILE A 197 2.51 0.03 3.18
C ILE A 197 1.15 -0.66 3.19
N GLU A 198 0.96 -1.62 4.09
CA GLU A 198 -0.23 -2.45 4.22
C GLU A 198 -1.45 -1.63 4.67
N GLU A 199 -1.27 -0.71 5.61
CA GLU A 199 -2.33 0.18 6.10
C GLU A 199 -2.79 1.17 5.01
N LYS A 200 -1.85 1.64 4.18
CA LYS A 200 -2.11 2.68 3.17
C LYS A 200 -2.41 2.12 1.78
N GLN A 201 -2.27 0.81 1.57
CA GLN A 201 -2.54 0.22 0.27
C GLN A 201 -4.00 0.39 -0.12
N MET A 202 -4.25 0.51 -1.42
CA MET A 202 -5.60 0.48 -1.93
C MET A 202 -6.22 -0.89 -1.68
N ILE A 203 -7.37 -0.88 -1.03
CA ILE A 203 -8.18 -2.08 -0.78
C ILE A 203 -9.16 -2.21 -1.95
N GLU A 204 -9.36 -3.42 -2.45
CA GLU A 204 -10.36 -3.66 -3.49
C GLU A 204 -11.75 -3.56 -2.86
N LYS A 205 -12.33 -2.36 -2.90
CA LYS A 205 -13.66 -2.06 -2.36
C LYS A 205 -14.59 -1.62 -3.48
N ALA A 206 -15.85 -2.04 -3.39
CA ALA A 206 -16.92 -1.53 -4.23
C ALA A 206 -17.16 -0.04 -3.96
N VAL A 207 -17.26 0.74 -5.03
CA VAL A 207 -17.58 2.17 -5.03
C VAL A 207 -18.92 2.38 -5.71
N TYR A 208 -19.92 2.77 -4.93
CA TYR A 208 -21.30 3.00 -5.39
C TYR A 208 -21.50 4.43 -5.91
N PRO A 209 -22.64 4.72 -6.56
CA PRO A 209 -22.99 6.07 -7.00
C PRO A 209 -22.79 7.15 -5.92
N GLY A 210 -22.03 8.19 -6.24
CA GLY A 210 -21.69 9.30 -5.35
C GLY A 210 -20.59 8.99 -4.33
N GLU A 211 -20.06 7.77 -4.32
CA GLU A 211 -18.96 7.39 -3.43
C GLU A 211 -17.59 7.63 -4.07
N ARG A 212 -16.59 7.70 -3.19
CA ARG A 212 -15.19 7.80 -3.52
C ARG A 212 -14.38 6.83 -2.68
N HIS A 213 -13.34 6.27 -3.29
CA HIS A 213 -12.34 5.47 -2.62
C HIS A 213 -10.94 5.92 -3.01
N SER A 214 -9.97 5.76 -2.11
CA SER A 214 -8.60 6.18 -2.34
C SER A 214 -7.61 5.27 -1.64
N GLY A 215 -6.41 5.16 -2.17
CA GLY A 215 -5.32 4.43 -1.54
C GLY A 215 -4.08 4.42 -2.43
N PHE A 216 -3.03 3.77 -1.94
CA PHE A 216 -1.79 3.62 -2.70
C PHE A 216 -1.77 2.31 -3.50
N ILE A 217 -1.39 2.40 -4.76
CA ILE A 217 -0.95 1.26 -5.56
C ILE A 217 0.58 1.34 -5.66
N TYR A 218 1.25 0.23 -5.39
CA TYR A 218 2.71 0.15 -5.39
C TYR A 218 3.17 -0.64 -6.61
N PHE A 219 4.16 -0.10 -7.31
CA PHE A 219 4.71 -0.72 -8.51
C PHE A 219 6.21 -0.93 -8.40
N ASN A 220 6.70 -2.01 -9.00
CA ASN A 220 8.13 -2.27 -9.10
C ASN A 220 8.71 -1.41 -10.23
N ILE A 221 9.63 -0.52 -9.91
CA ILE A 221 10.32 0.26 -10.93
C ILE A 221 11.67 0.74 -10.41
N LYS A 222 12.67 0.74 -11.29
CA LYS A 222 13.97 1.35 -10.98
C LYS A 222 13.81 2.87 -10.96
N GLU A 223 14.49 3.54 -10.04
CA GLU A 223 14.43 4.99 -9.88
C GLU A 223 14.71 5.76 -11.19
N ALA A 224 15.64 5.25 -12.00
CA ALA A 224 15.98 5.83 -13.31
C ALA A 224 14.82 5.83 -14.32
N ASP A 225 13.92 4.84 -14.23
CA ASP A 225 12.83 4.64 -15.19
C ASP A 225 11.58 5.46 -14.85
N VAL A 226 11.51 6.03 -13.64
CA VAL A 226 10.35 6.82 -13.18
C VAL A 226 10.06 8.01 -14.11
N LYS A 227 11.10 8.62 -14.71
CA LYS A 227 10.96 9.74 -15.67
C LYS A 227 10.35 9.32 -17.01
N ASN A 228 10.41 8.03 -17.32
CA ASN A 228 9.91 7.47 -18.57
C ASN A 228 8.43 7.15 -18.53
N ILE A 229 7.80 7.12 -17.36
CA ILE A 229 6.36 6.89 -17.20
C ILE A 229 5.59 7.98 -17.95
N GLU A 230 4.59 7.59 -18.74
CA GLU A 230 3.69 8.53 -19.43
C GLU A 230 2.30 8.57 -18.82
N GLY A 231 1.87 7.46 -18.22
CA GLY A 231 0.52 7.33 -17.74
C GLY A 231 0.27 6.01 -17.05
N ILE A 232 -0.92 5.90 -16.47
CA ILE A 232 -1.41 4.72 -15.76
C ILE A 232 -2.69 4.27 -16.44
N ILE A 233 -2.79 2.97 -16.66
CA ILE A 233 -4.04 2.31 -17.03
C ILE A 233 -4.60 1.68 -15.76
N LEU A 234 -5.73 2.20 -15.31
CA LEU A 234 -6.48 1.63 -14.20
C LEU A 234 -7.61 0.77 -14.75
N THR A 235 -7.78 -0.43 -14.21
CA THR A 235 -8.88 -1.32 -14.62
C THR A 235 -9.95 -1.35 -13.54
N ALA A 236 -11.17 -0.97 -13.89
CA ALA A 236 -12.34 -1.03 -13.03
C ALA A 236 -13.33 -2.07 -13.56
N LYS A 237 -13.92 -2.85 -12.66
CA LYS A 237 -14.94 -3.84 -12.99
C LYS A 237 -16.31 -3.36 -12.56
N ASN A 238 -17.24 -3.27 -13.50
CA ASN A 238 -18.63 -2.97 -13.21
C ASN A 238 -19.28 -4.18 -12.54
N LEU A 239 -19.83 -4.00 -11.34
CA LEU A 239 -20.41 -5.09 -10.55
C LEU A 239 -21.70 -5.65 -11.15
N LYS A 240 -22.43 -4.87 -11.95
CA LYS A 240 -23.72 -5.27 -12.50
C LYS A 240 -23.56 -6.17 -13.73
N ASN A 241 -22.78 -5.75 -14.71
CA ASN A 241 -22.61 -6.46 -15.98
C ASN A 241 -21.26 -7.18 -16.11
N GLN A 242 -20.38 -7.06 -15.10
CA GLN A 242 -19.05 -7.67 -15.06
C GLN A 242 -18.09 -7.17 -16.15
N GLU A 243 -18.45 -6.11 -16.88
CA GLU A 243 -17.58 -5.50 -17.88
C GLU A 243 -16.39 -4.79 -17.23
N LEU A 244 -15.25 -4.84 -17.92
CA LEU A 244 -14.03 -4.14 -17.52
C LEU A 244 -13.96 -2.80 -18.26
N GLU A 245 -13.76 -1.73 -17.51
CA GLU A 245 -13.50 -0.40 -18.03
C GLU A 245 -12.07 0.00 -17.68
N GLN A 246 -11.35 0.54 -18.67
CA GLN A 246 -9.97 0.97 -18.50
C GLN A 246 -9.88 2.49 -18.54
N LEU A 247 -9.39 3.10 -17.47
CA LEU A 247 -9.15 4.54 -17.38
C LEU A 247 -7.66 4.82 -17.62
N PHE A 248 -7.36 5.59 -18.65
CA PHE A 248 -6.00 6.01 -18.96
C PHE A 248 -5.73 7.40 -18.40
N ILE A 249 -4.87 7.49 -17.38
CA ILE A 249 -4.48 8.76 -16.76
C ILE A 249 -3.11 9.16 -17.30
N SER A 250 -3.03 10.27 -18.02
CA SER A 250 -1.76 10.84 -18.45
C SER A 250 -1.08 11.59 -17.30
N LEU A 251 0.20 11.31 -17.08
CA LEU A 251 1.03 11.84 -15.99
C LEU A 251 2.05 12.88 -16.48
N LYS A 252 1.87 13.39 -17.70
CA LYS A 252 2.74 14.40 -18.34
C LYS A 252 1.95 15.64 -18.72
#